data_AF-A0A923VU55-F1
#
_entry.id   AF-A0A923VU55-F1
#
_cell.length_a   1.000
_cell.length_b   1.000
_cell.length_c   1.000
_cell.angle_alpha   90.00
_cell.angle_beta   90.00
_cell.angle_gamma   90.00
#
_symmetry.space_group_name_H-M   'P 1'
#
loop_
_entity.id
_entity.type
_entity.pdbx_description
1 polymer ?
#
loop_
_entity_poly.entity_id
_entity_poly.type
_entity_poly.pdbx_seq_one_letter_code
_entity_poly.pdbx_strand_id
1 'polypeptide(L)'
;VQNAMVGSNSSLDGGLIAALVLFFLNFILKKIMYRSEFVTQLVQDKPEILIHDGIIDFKTLAKLEITSQELEEVVREHGVEHFKEVKLAMMEIDGNISVISGEKTLVQSNHKRKIHKTLGATNN
;
A
#
# COMPACT_ATOMS: atom_id res chain seq x y z
N VAL A 1 -22.53 -30.29 -2.99
CA VAL A 1 -21.76 -29.39 -2.10
C VAL A 1 -22.74 -28.36 -1.55
N GLN A 2 -23.39 -28.67 -0.43
CA GLN A 2 -24.55 -27.94 0.08
C GLN A 2 -24.13 -26.94 1.18
N ASN A 3 -24.37 -25.66 0.90
CA ASN A 3 -24.57 -24.53 1.82
C ASN A 3 -23.96 -24.62 3.22
N ALA A 4 -22.64 -24.45 3.31
CA ALA A 4 -21.97 -24.20 4.59
C ALA A 4 -22.18 -22.76 5.12
N MET A 5 -22.68 -21.83 4.29
CA MET A 5 -22.80 -20.40 4.65
C MET A 5 -24.22 -19.97 5.09
N VAL A 6 -25.24 -20.77 4.77
CA VAL A 6 -26.61 -20.58 5.26
C VAL A 6 -27.22 -21.97 5.36
N GLY A 7 -27.32 -22.50 6.59
CA GLY A 7 -27.96 -23.79 6.84
C GLY A 7 -29.38 -23.83 6.27
N SER A 8 -29.97 -25.02 6.18
CA SER A 8 -31.24 -25.35 5.51
C SER A 8 -32.52 -24.63 6.00
N ASN A 9 -32.40 -23.50 6.70
CA ASN A 9 -33.49 -22.61 7.09
C ASN A 9 -33.41 -21.31 6.30
N SER A 10 -33.99 -21.29 5.10
CA SER A 10 -34.25 -20.08 4.30
C SER A 10 -35.42 -19.27 4.87
N SER A 11 -35.45 -19.08 6.19
CA SER A 11 -36.48 -18.31 6.88
C SER A 11 -36.17 -16.82 6.76
N LEU A 12 -37.19 -16.02 6.41
CA LEU A 12 -37.09 -14.56 6.30
C LEU A 12 -36.47 -13.92 7.57
N ASP A 13 -36.83 -14.45 8.73
CA ASP A 13 -36.33 -14.00 10.03
C ASP A 13 -34.82 -14.23 10.19
N GLY A 14 -34.30 -15.37 9.70
CA GLY A 14 -32.86 -15.66 9.72
C GLY A 14 -32.08 -14.70 8.82
N GLY A 15 -32.64 -14.39 7.64
CA GLY A 15 -32.08 -13.37 6.74
C GLY A 15 -32.08 -11.98 7.36
N LEU A 16 -33.16 -11.59 8.05
CA LEU A 16 -33.27 -10.31 8.71
C LEU A 16 -32.29 -10.18 9.88
N ILE A 17 -32.14 -11.22 10.69
CA ILE A 17 -31.16 -11.28 11.79
C ILE A 17 -29.74 -11.19 11.22
N ALA A 18 -29.42 -11.94 10.17
CA ALA A 18 -28.11 -11.88 9.52
C ALA A 18 -27.80 -10.48 8.97
N ALA A 19 -28.78 -9.83 8.32
CA ALA A 19 -28.64 -8.47 7.84
C ALA A 19 -28.40 -7.48 8.99
N LEU A 20 -29.16 -7.58 10.09
CA LEU A 20 -28.97 -6.73 11.26
C LEU A 20 -27.60 -6.90 11.89
N VAL A 21 -27.12 -8.14 12.04
CA VAL A 21 -25.77 -8.44 12.53
C VAL A 21 -24.71 -7.83 11.62
N LEU A 22 -24.88 -7.95 10.30
CA LEU A 22 -23.95 -7.37 9.33
C LEU A 22 -23.92 -5.84 9.39
N PHE A 23 -25.08 -5.18 9.49
CA PHE A 23 -25.16 -3.73 9.67
C PHE A 23 -24.51 -3.29 10.99
N PHE A 24 -24.76 -4.04 12.07
CA PHE A 24 -24.20 -3.76 13.38
C PHE A 24 -22.67 -3.91 13.40
N LEU A 25 -22.14 -4.97 12.80
CA LEU A 25 -20.69 -5.18 12.65
C LEU A 25 -20.06 -4.07 11.80
N ASN A 26 -20.65 -3.73 10.66
CA ASN A 26 -20.18 -2.63 9.84
C ASN A 26 -20.18 -1.29 10.59
N PHE A 27 -21.22 -1.03 11.39
CA PHE A 27 -21.30 0.17 12.21
C PHE A 27 -20.19 0.22 13.27
N ILE A 28 -19.95 -0.89 13.98
CA ILE A 28 -18.86 -1.00 14.95
C ILE A 28 -17.50 -0.78 14.28
N LEU A 29 -17.24 -1.45 13.15
CA LEU A 29 -15.99 -1.30 12.41
C LEU A 29 -15.79 0.16 12.00
N LYS A 30 -16.80 0.80 11.42
CA LYS A 30 -16.74 2.23 11.07
C LYS A 30 -16.47 3.12 12.28
N LYS A 31 -17.12 2.85 13.41
CA LYS A 31 -16.93 3.62 14.64
C LYS A 31 -15.52 3.45 15.22
N ILE A 32 -14.96 2.25 15.15
CA ILE A 32 -13.57 1.98 15.57
C ILE A 32 -12.58 2.70 14.67
N MET A 33 -12.75 2.61 13.34
CA MET A 33 -11.90 3.34 12.39
C MET A 33 -11.97 4.86 12.64
N TYR A 34 -13.17 5.42 12.78
CA TYR A 34 -13.35 6.85 12.99
C TYR A 34 -12.77 7.36 14.32
N ARG A 35 -12.80 6.54 15.37
CA ARG A 35 -12.29 6.93 16.69
C ARG A 35 -10.78 6.75 16.82
N SER A 36 -10.17 5.90 16.01
CA SER A 36 -8.75 5.58 16.11
C SER A 36 -8.01 5.96 14.84
N GLU A 37 -7.31 7.10 14.89
CA GLU A 37 -6.36 7.47 13.84
C GLU A 37 -5.26 6.43 13.66
N PHE A 38 -4.87 5.72 14.73
CA PHE A 38 -3.89 4.64 14.64
C PHE A 38 -4.40 3.46 13.81
N VAL A 39 -5.65 3.02 14.02
CA VAL A 39 -6.27 1.96 13.19
C VAL A 39 -6.43 2.46 11.75
N THR A 40 -6.80 3.73 11.58
CA THR A 40 -6.90 4.33 10.24
C THR A 40 -5.54 4.37 9.54
N GLN A 41 -4.46 4.73 10.23
CA GLN A 41 -3.10 4.76 9.68
C GLN A 41 -2.54 3.35 9.42
N LEU A 42 -2.97 2.35 10.19
CA LEU A 42 -2.54 0.96 10.01
C LEU A 42 -3.33 0.24 8.90
N VAL A 43 -4.55 0.70 8.61
CA VAL A 43 -5.43 0.14 7.57
C VAL A 43 -5.36 0.92 6.25
N GLN A 44 -5.13 2.23 6.32
CA GLN A 44 -4.91 3.10 5.16
C GLN A 44 -3.42 3.41 5.06
N ASP A 45 -2.71 2.62 4.26
CA ASP A 45 -1.41 3.03 3.76
C ASP A 45 -1.60 4.34 2.99
N LYS A 46 -0.72 5.31 3.26
CA LYS A 46 -0.71 6.61 2.58
C LYS A 46 0.45 6.61 1.60
N PRO A 47 0.32 7.31 0.46
CA PRO A 47 1.46 7.48 -0.41
C PRO A 47 2.57 8.24 0.32
N GLU A 48 3.81 7.81 0.12
CA GLU A 48 5.00 8.31 0.81
C GLU A 48 5.98 8.89 -0.22
N ILE A 49 6.46 10.10 0.01
CA ILE A 49 7.35 10.79 -0.94
C ILE A 49 8.76 10.22 -0.83
N LEU A 50 9.32 9.81 -1.97
CA LEU A 50 10.69 9.30 -2.08
C LEU A 50 11.66 10.38 -2.60
N ILE A 51 11.22 11.19 -3.57
CA ILE A 51 11.99 12.31 -4.14
C ILE A 51 11.06 13.52 -4.27
N HIS A 52 11.54 14.70 -3.89
CA HIS A 52 10.86 15.97 -4.12
C HIS A 52 11.86 16.98 -4.69
N ASP A 53 11.59 17.49 -5.90
CA ASP A 53 12.44 18.45 -6.62
C ASP A 53 13.94 18.06 -6.63
N GLY A 54 14.21 16.79 -6.97
CA GLY A 54 15.56 16.24 -7.03
C GLY A 54 16.20 15.93 -5.68
N ILE A 55 15.49 16.12 -4.56
CA ILE A 55 15.96 15.83 -3.21
C ILE A 55 15.35 14.51 -2.72
N ILE A 56 16.20 13.54 -2.41
CA ILE A 56 15.80 12.24 -1.89
C ILE A 56 15.43 12.36 -0.40
N ASP A 57 14.29 11.79 0.00
CA ASP A 57 13.93 11.60 1.40
C ASP A 57 14.49 10.27 1.93
N PHE A 58 15.73 10.32 2.45
CA PHE A 58 16.40 9.16 3.03
C PHE A 58 15.67 8.57 4.24
N LYS A 59 14.91 9.38 4.99
CA LYS A 59 14.15 8.89 6.14
C LYS A 59 13.02 7.97 5.67
N THR A 60 12.33 8.39 4.61
CA THR A 60 11.25 7.62 4.01
C THR A 60 11.79 6.38 3.30
N LEU A 61 12.90 6.48 2.57
CA LEU A 61 13.58 5.30 2.01
C LEU A 61 13.97 4.29 3.08
N ALA A 62 14.54 4.74 4.20
CA ALA A 62 14.91 3.84 5.31
C ALA A 62 13.68 3.20 5.96
N LYS A 63 12.59 3.96 6.14
CA LYS A 63 11.31 3.45 6.67
C LYS A 63 10.70 2.39 5.76
N LEU A 64 10.82 2.55 4.44
CA LEU A 64 10.26 1.65 3.44
C LEU A 64 11.26 0.55 3.00
N GLU A 65 12.46 0.53 3.57
CA GLU A 65 13.55 -0.39 3.21
C GLU A 65 13.90 -0.36 1.71
N ILE A 66 13.83 0.83 1.08
CA ILE A 66 14.17 1.05 -0.32
C ILE A 66 15.62 1.54 -0.39
N THR A 67 16.46 0.85 -1.14
CA THR A 67 17.83 1.27 -1.37
C THR A 67 17.90 2.39 -2.41
N SER A 68 18.95 3.20 -2.35
CA SER A 68 19.20 4.22 -3.38
C SER A 68 19.37 3.61 -4.78
N GLN A 69 19.90 2.39 -4.89
CA GLN A 69 20.04 1.66 -6.15
C GLN A 69 18.69 1.27 -6.74
N GLU A 70 17.76 0.74 -5.92
CA GLU A 70 16.40 0.43 -6.36
C GLU A 70 15.65 1.69 -6.79
N LEU A 71 15.80 2.80 -6.05
CA LEU A 71 15.19 4.07 -6.42
C LEU A 71 15.73 4.58 -7.77
N GLU A 72 17.05 4.54 -7.99
CA GLU A 72 17.66 4.94 -9.27
C GLU A 72 17.25 4.02 -10.43
N GLU A 73 17.10 2.72 -10.19
CA GLU A 73 16.57 1.77 -11.17
C GLU A 73 15.16 2.15 -11.61
N VAL A 74 14.27 2.41 -10.64
CA VAL A 74 12.89 2.82 -10.91
C VAL A 74 12.83 4.14 -11.65
N VAL A 75 13.62 5.14 -11.26
CA VAL A 75 13.71 6.43 -11.94
C VAL A 75 14.13 6.25 -13.41
N ARG A 76 15.10 5.36 -13.67
CA ARG A 76 15.54 5.01 -15.03
C ARG A 76 14.50 4.23 -15.83
N GLU A 77 13.76 3.32 -15.22
CA GLU A 77 12.63 2.62 -15.87
C GLU A 77 11.55 3.62 -16.35
N HIS A 78 11.42 4.75 -15.66
CA HIS A 78 10.51 5.84 -16.01
C HIS A 78 11.08 6.81 -17.05
N GLY A 79 12.25 6.52 -17.63
CA GLY A 79 12.87 7.32 -18.68
C GLY A 79 13.64 8.54 -18.18
N VAL A 80 13.95 8.60 -16.88
CA VAL A 80 14.73 9.69 -16.27
C VAL A 80 16.12 9.17 -15.91
N GLU A 81 17.18 9.81 -16.40
CA GLU A 81 18.55 9.32 -16.17
C GLU A 81 19.05 9.61 -14.76
N HIS A 82 18.63 10.75 -14.18
CA HIS A 82 19.10 11.22 -12.89
C HIS A 82 17.94 11.59 -11.98
N PHE A 83 17.99 11.14 -10.72
CA PHE A 83 17.00 11.52 -9.71
C PHE A 83 16.88 13.03 -9.51
N LYS A 84 17.93 13.81 -9.84
CA LYS A 84 17.91 15.29 -9.78
C LYS A 84 16.91 15.93 -10.74
N GLU A 85 16.50 15.22 -11.79
CA GLU A 85 15.53 15.67 -12.79
C GLU A 85 14.09 15.25 -12.43
N VAL A 86 13.94 14.47 -11.36
CA VAL A 86 12.65 14.05 -10.83
C VAL A 86 12.06 15.20 -10.02
N LYS A 87 10.89 15.67 -10.46
CA LYS A 87 10.09 16.64 -9.72
C LYS A 87 9.41 15.99 -8.51
N LEU A 88 8.88 14.78 -8.68
CA LEU A 88 8.25 14.04 -7.60
C LEU A 88 8.37 12.53 -7.88
N ALA A 89 8.81 11.76 -6.89
CA ALA A 89 8.62 10.32 -6.87
C ALA A 89 7.91 9.94 -5.57
N MET A 90 6.90 9.09 -5.64
CA MET A 90 6.19 8.60 -4.46
C MET A 90 5.92 7.10 -4.54
N MET A 91 5.96 6.45 -3.38
CA MET A 91 5.45 5.11 -3.17
C MET A 91 3.92 5.21 -3.04
N GLU A 92 3.20 4.52 -3.91
CA GLU A 92 1.74 4.44 -3.92
C GLU A 92 1.23 3.34 -2.97
N ILE A 93 -0.06 3.39 -2.65
CA ILE A 93 -0.74 2.47 -1.72
C ILE A 93 -0.72 1.02 -2.25
N ASP A 94 -0.70 0.84 -3.56
CA ASP A 94 -0.63 -0.47 -4.23
C ASP A 94 0.80 -1.04 -4.28
N GLY A 95 1.78 -0.31 -3.75
CA GLY A 95 3.20 -0.69 -3.74
C GLY A 95 3.96 -0.32 -5.02
N ASN A 96 3.33 0.40 -5.94
CA ASN A 96 4.00 0.93 -7.12
C ASN A 96 4.72 2.24 -6.80
N ILE A 97 5.69 2.61 -7.63
CA ILE A 97 6.34 3.92 -7.53
C ILE A 97 5.95 4.72 -8.76
N SER A 98 5.39 5.91 -8.53
CA SER A 98 5.09 6.88 -9.58
C SER A 98 6.20 7.92 -9.65
N VAL A 99 6.61 8.30 -10.86
CA VAL A 99 7.68 9.29 -11.09
C VAL A 99 7.17 10.39 -12.02
N ILE A 100 7.35 11.63 -11.59
CA ILE A 100 7.04 12.87 -12.31
C ILE A 100 8.36 13.55 -12.66
N SER A 101 8.70 13.62 -13.95
CA SER A 101 9.79 14.47 -14.44
C SER A 101 9.25 15.81 -14.95
N GLY A 102 10.13 16.77 -15.24
CA GLY A 102 9.75 18.09 -15.76
C GLY A 102 8.99 18.04 -17.10
N GLU A 103 9.08 16.94 -17.85
CA GLU A 103 8.28 16.72 -19.05
C GLU A 103 6.98 15.99 -18.71
N LYS A 104 5.90 16.36 -19.40
CA LYS A 104 4.47 16.18 -19.03
C LYS A 104 3.97 14.73 -18.90
N THR A 105 4.83 13.73 -18.82
CA THR A 105 4.44 12.32 -18.84
C THR A 105 4.64 11.70 -17.47
N LEU A 106 3.53 11.33 -16.84
CA LEU A 106 3.54 10.45 -15.69
C LEU A 106 3.68 9.03 -16.21
N VAL A 107 4.80 8.38 -15.88
CA VAL A 107 4.94 6.94 -16.06
C VAL A 107 4.72 6.29 -14.70
N GLN A 108 4.10 5.12 -14.68
CA GLN A 108 3.97 4.29 -13.49
C GLN A 108 4.66 2.96 -13.80
N SER A 109 5.66 2.58 -13.02
CA SER A 109 6.27 1.24 -13.12
C SER A 109 5.78 0.36 -11.98
N ASN A 110 5.47 -0.89 -12.33
CA ASN A 110 5.07 -1.90 -11.37
C ASN A 110 6.34 -2.60 -10.86
N HIS A 111 6.98 -2.04 -9.83
CA HIS A 111 8.10 -2.71 -9.19
C HIS A 111 7.60 -3.68 -8.12
N LYS A 112 7.32 -4.92 -8.52
CA LYS A 112 6.88 -5.97 -7.60
C LYS A 112 8.07 -6.44 -6.76
N ARG A 113 8.21 -5.88 -5.54
CA ARG A 113 9.22 -6.25 -4.53
C ARG A 113 9.42 -7.77 -4.49
N LYS A 114 10.57 -8.27 -4.95
CA LYS A 114 11.04 -9.60 -4.57
C LYS A 114 11.69 -9.43 -3.21
N ILE A 115 10.95 -9.74 -2.14
CA ILE A 115 11.50 -9.74 -0.79
C ILE A 115 12.72 -10.67 -0.80
N HIS A 116 13.91 -10.08 -0.77
CA HIS A 116 15.14 -10.81 -0.61
C HIS A 116 15.12 -11.32 0.83
N LYS A 117 14.68 -12.58 1.01
CA LYS A 117 14.92 -13.31 2.26
C LYS A 117 16.43 -13.39 2.41
N THR A 118 16.99 -12.48 3.19
CA THR A 118 18.32 -12.68 3.75
C THR A 118 18.20 -13.90 4.66
N LEU A 119 18.63 -15.04 4.15
CA LEU A 119 18.86 -16.24 4.94
C LEU A 119 19.78 -15.83 6.10
N GLY A 120 19.28 -15.96 7.32
CA GLY A 120 20.09 -15.89 8.52
C GLY A 120 21.10 -17.02 8.49
N ALA A 121 22.26 -16.75 7.90
CA ALA A 121 23.48 -17.51 8.10
C ALA A 121 24.34 -16.71 9.10
N THR A 122 24.13 -16.95 10.39
CA THR A 122 25.18 -16.73 11.39
C THR A 122 25.02 -17.72 12.54
N ASN A 123 25.77 -18.81 12.39
CA ASN A 123 26.38 -19.67 13.42
C ASN A 123 26.05 -19.39 14.90
N ASN A 124 25.54 -20.42 15.58
CA ASN A 124 26.27 -21.11 16.64
C ASN A 124 25.79 -22.56 16.75
#